data_AF-A0A6G3XHL3-F1
#
_entry.id   AF-A0A6G3XHL3-F1
#
_cell.length_a   1.000
_cell.length_b   1.000
_cell.length_c   1.000
_cell.angle_alpha   90.00
_cell.angle_beta   90.00
_cell.angle_gamma   90.00
#
_symmetry.space_group_name_H-M   'P 1'
#
loop_
_entity.id
_entity.type
_entity.pdbx_description
1 polymer ?
#
loop_
_entity_poly.entity_id
_entity_poly.type
_entity_poly.pdbx_seq_one_letter_code
_entity_poly.pdbx_strand_id
1 'polypeptide(L)'
;DAAIWEILAPLLVGGALVMAPSDDLAVGEPLIALLARERVTHANIPPAALAVLPRGALPDGMNVILAGEASAPDLIARWAEGRRLLNAYGPT
;
A
#
# COMPACT_ATOMS: atom_id res chain seq x y z
N ASP A 1 -4.88 10.87 9.42
CA ASP A 1 -3.41 10.99 9.63
C ASP A 1 -2.62 10.35 8.48
N ALA A 2 -2.88 9.10 8.08
CA ALA A 2 -2.18 8.40 7.00
C ALA A 2 -2.10 9.19 5.69
N ALA A 3 -3.21 9.82 5.27
CA ALA A 3 -3.22 10.67 4.08
C ALA A 3 -2.22 11.85 4.15
N ILE A 4 -1.96 12.42 5.34
CA ILE A 4 -0.94 13.47 5.50
C ILE A 4 0.44 12.91 5.20
N TRP A 5 0.73 11.70 5.68
CA TRP A 5 1.99 11.02 5.35
C TRP A 5 2.08 10.71 3.86
N GLU A 6 1.01 10.23 3.23
CA GLU A 6 0.98 9.94 1.78
C GLU A 6 1.21 11.18 0.92
N ILE A 7 0.74 12.34 1.36
CA ILE A 7 0.98 13.62 0.69
C ILE A 7 2.42 14.09 0.93
N LEU A 8 2.88 14.13 2.18
CA LEU A 8 4.15 14.76 2.53
C LEU A 8 5.38 13.89 2.24
N ALA A 9 5.30 12.58 2.50
CA ALA A 9 6.43 11.67 2.34
C ALA A 9 7.07 11.71 0.95
N PRO A 10 6.31 11.64 -0.17
CA PRO A 10 6.90 11.78 -1.50
C PRO A 10 7.33 13.22 -1.78
N LEU A 11 6.50 14.21 -1.47
CA LEU A 11 6.74 15.60 -1.88
C LEU A 11 7.96 16.24 -1.19
N LEU A 12 8.30 15.80 0.02
CA LEU A 12 9.46 16.31 0.76
C LEU A 12 10.80 15.72 0.31
N VAL A 13 10.79 14.67 -0.53
CA VAL A 13 12.01 13.97 -0.99
C VAL A 13 12.12 13.93 -2.53
N GLY A 14 11.30 14.70 -3.24
CA GLY A 14 11.30 14.75 -4.72
C GLY A 14 10.56 13.59 -5.40
N GLY A 15 9.72 12.87 -4.66
CA GLY A 15 8.82 11.84 -5.20
C GLY A 15 7.56 12.43 -5.86
N ALA A 16 6.69 11.54 -6.33
CA ALA A 16 5.41 11.88 -6.92
C ALA A 16 4.25 11.33 -6.08
N LEU A 17 3.17 12.11 -5.97
CA LEU A 17 1.90 11.66 -5.42
C LEU A 17 0.96 11.30 -6.58
N VAL A 18 0.46 10.06 -6.59
CA VAL A 18 -0.53 9.60 -7.57
C VAL A 18 -1.92 9.86 -7.00
N MET A 19 -2.66 10.78 -7.62
CA MET A 19 -4.06 11.04 -7.29
C MET A 19 -4.96 10.23 -8.23
N ALA A 20 -5.85 9.43 -7.66
CA ALA A 20 -6.77 8.59 -8.43
C ALA A 20 -8.23 8.82 -8.02
N PRO A 21 -9.20 8.65 -8.94
CA PRO A 21 -10.62 8.59 -8.59
C PRO A 21 -10.90 7.49 -7.55
N SER A 22 -11.95 7.65 -6.76
CA SER A 22 -12.35 6.66 -5.73
C SER A 22 -12.52 5.26 -6.29
N ASP A 23 -13.01 5.14 -7.52
CA ASP A 23 -13.29 3.85 -8.16
C ASP A 23 -12.00 3.08 -8.47
N ASP A 24 -10.92 3.80 -8.78
CA ASP A 24 -9.59 3.22 -9.02
C ASP A 24 -8.91 2.78 -7.70
N LEU A 25 -9.38 3.28 -6.55
CA LEU A 25 -8.87 2.89 -5.22
C LEU A 25 -9.63 1.71 -4.62
N ALA A 26 -10.66 1.20 -5.29
CA ALA A 26 -11.42 0.06 -4.83
C ALA A 26 -10.54 -1.20 -4.75
N VAL A 27 -10.58 -1.88 -3.60
CA VAL A 27 -9.78 -3.08 -3.35
C VAL A 27 -10.14 -4.18 -4.36
N GLY A 28 -9.14 -4.70 -5.05
CA GLY A 28 -9.28 -5.70 -6.10
C GLY A 28 -8.59 -5.25 -7.39
N GLU A 29 -9.17 -5.63 -8.53
CA GLU A 29 -8.61 -5.31 -9.85
C GLU A 29 -8.39 -3.81 -10.11
N PRO A 30 -9.29 -2.88 -9.71
CA PRO A 30 -9.06 -1.45 -9.94
C PRO A 30 -7.77 -0.96 -9.29
N LEU A 31 -7.56 -1.27 -8.01
CA LEU A 31 -6.35 -0.92 -7.28
C LEU A 31 -5.11 -1.58 -7.90
N ILE A 32 -5.16 -2.86 -8.26
CA ILE A 32 -4.05 -3.57 -8.90
C ILE A 32 -3.64 -2.88 -10.21
N ALA A 33 -4.63 -2.57 -11.05
CA ALA A 33 -4.41 -1.91 -12.32
C ALA A 33 -3.83 -0.50 -12.14
N LEU A 34 -4.31 0.26 -11.15
CA LEU A 34 -3.76 1.57 -10.80
C LEU A 34 -2.30 1.46 -10.37
N LEU A 35 -1.98 0.58 -9.42
CA LEU A 35 -0.63 0.39 -8.90
C LEU A 35 0.36 0.04 -10.01
N ALA A 36 -0.04 -0.84 -10.93
CA ALA A 36 0.78 -1.25 -12.07
C ALA A 36 0.92 -0.12 -13.11
N ARG A 37 -0.19 0.51 -13.53
CA ARG A 37 -0.23 1.56 -14.55
C ARG A 37 0.63 2.76 -14.16
N GLU A 38 0.51 3.20 -12.91
CA GLU A 38 1.21 4.38 -12.39
C GLU A 38 2.60 4.04 -11.83
N ARG A 39 3.02 2.76 -11.90
CA ARG A 39 4.30 2.26 -11.38
C ARG A 39 4.53 2.68 -9.93
N VAL A 40 3.51 2.49 -9.09
CA VAL A 40 3.54 2.88 -7.68
C VAL A 40 4.63 2.11 -6.96
N THR A 41 5.44 2.83 -6.18
CA THR A 41 6.57 2.26 -5.43
C THR A 41 6.30 2.16 -3.93
N HIS A 42 5.34 2.92 -3.41
CA HIS A 42 4.98 3.00 -1.99
C HIS A 42 3.47 3.16 -1.86
N ALA A 43 2.85 2.42 -0.95
CA ALA A 43 1.43 2.60 -0.61
C ALA A 43 1.14 2.22 0.85
N ASN A 44 0.22 2.95 1.50
CA ASN A 44 -0.39 2.48 2.73
C ASN A 44 -1.57 1.58 2.36
N ILE A 45 -1.56 0.35 2.85
CA ILE A 45 -2.63 -0.61 2.59
C ILE A 45 -3.03 -1.27 3.91
N PRO A 46 -4.29 -1.14 4.34
CA PRO A 46 -4.78 -1.83 5.52
C PRO A 46 -4.61 -3.35 5.40
N PRO A 47 -4.27 -4.05 6.51
CA PRO A 47 -4.21 -5.52 6.54
C PRO A 47 -5.43 -6.22 5.92
N ALA A 48 -6.65 -5.77 6.23
CA ALA A 48 -7.87 -6.36 5.65
C ALA A 48 -7.94 -6.25 4.12
N ALA A 49 -7.45 -5.14 3.54
CA ALA A 49 -7.42 -4.98 2.08
C ALA A 49 -6.39 -5.92 1.43
N LEU A 50 -5.21 -6.10 2.03
CA LEU A 50 -4.22 -7.06 1.54
C LEU A 50 -4.66 -8.52 1.66
N ALA A 51 -5.51 -8.84 2.63
CA ALA A 51 -5.98 -10.21 2.83
C ALA A 51 -6.80 -10.72 1.63
N VAL A 52 -7.54 -9.84 0.96
CA VAL A 52 -8.43 -10.19 -0.15
C VAL A 52 -7.77 -10.10 -1.53
N LEU A 53 -6.62 -9.43 -1.67
CA LEU A 53 -5.88 -9.38 -2.93
C LEU A 53 -5.23 -10.74 -3.26
N PRO A 54 -5.12 -11.14 -4.53
CA PRO A 54 -4.42 -12.37 -4.94
C PRO A 54 -2.90 -12.27 -4.70
N ARG A 55 -2.19 -13.40 -4.63
CA ARG A 55 -0.71 -13.38 -4.59
C ARG A 55 -0.19 -12.76 -5.89
N GLY A 56 0.85 -11.92 -5.81
CA GLY A 56 1.40 -11.23 -6.98
C GLY A 56 0.59 -10.01 -7.45
N ALA A 57 -0.46 -9.60 -6.71
CA ALA A 57 -1.27 -8.43 -7.03
C ALA A 57 -0.52 -7.09 -6.93
N LEU A 58 0.59 -7.07 -6.20
CA LEU A 58 1.38 -5.86 -5.99
C LEU A 58 2.59 -5.86 -6.91
N PRO A 59 2.99 -4.69 -7.46
CA PRO A 59 4.22 -4.58 -8.22
C PRO A 59 5.44 -5.12 -7.46
N ASP A 60 6.37 -5.74 -8.20
CA ASP A 60 7.59 -6.28 -7.62
C ASP A 60 8.44 -5.18 -6.97
N GLY A 61 8.93 -5.46 -5.76
CA GLY A 61 9.73 -4.50 -4.97
C GLY A 61 8.95 -3.30 -4.40
N MET A 62 7.63 -3.21 -4.59
CA MET A 62 6.82 -2.13 -4.01
C MET A 62 6.85 -2.18 -2.48
N ASN A 63 7.19 -1.07 -1.84
CA ASN A 63 7.16 -0.94 -0.39
C ASN A 63 5.72 -0.79 0.10
N VAL A 64 5.34 -1.56 1.10
CA VAL A 64 3.98 -1.54 1.66
C VAL A 64 4.04 -1.15 3.12
N ILE A 65 3.20 -0.18 3.48
CA ILE A 65 3.00 0.24 4.86
C ILE A 65 1.63 -0.27 5.31
N LEU A 66 1.64 -1.15 6.32
CA LEU A 66 0.44 -1.59 7.03
C LEU A 66 0.16 -0.58 8.13
N ALA A 67 -1.08 -0.09 8.22
CA ALA A 67 -1.50 0.81 9.27
C ALA A 67 -2.98 0.64 9.56
N GLY A 68 -3.42 1.10 10.74
CA GLY A 68 -4.83 1.17 11.13
C GLY A 68 -5.43 -0.11 11.71
N GLU A 69 -4.81 -1.28 11.49
CA GLU A 69 -5.30 -2.56 11.99
C GLU A 69 -4.16 -3.48 12.45
N ALA A 70 -4.49 -4.50 13.24
CA ALA A 70 -3.55 -5.54 13.60
C ALA A 70 -3.17 -6.38 12.37
N SER A 71 -1.88 -6.63 12.18
CA SER A 71 -1.36 -7.43 11.08
C SER A 71 -1.18 -8.88 11.51
N ALA A 72 -1.91 -9.82 10.90
CA ALA A 72 -1.76 -11.24 11.18
C ALA A 72 -0.39 -11.77 10.68
N PRO A 73 0.31 -12.65 11.43
CA PRO A 73 1.61 -13.20 11.02
C PRO A 73 1.59 -13.84 9.63
N ASP A 74 0.52 -14.56 9.29
CA ASP A 74 0.37 -15.25 8.02
C ASP A 74 0.27 -14.27 6.84
N LEU A 75 -0.37 -13.12 7.07
CA LEU A 75 -0.44 -12.03 6.10
C LEU A 75 0.94 -11.42 5.87
N ILE A 76 1.69 -11.17 6.96
CA ILE A 76 3.06 -10.67 6.89
C ILE A 76 3.94 -11.64 6.12
N ALA A 77 3.91 -12.94 6.46
CA ALA A 77 4.70 -13.96 5.78
C ALA A 77 4.38 -14.04 4.27
N ARG A 78 3.11 -13.88 3.90
CA ARG A 78 2.67 -13.88 2.50
C ARG A 78 3.16 -12.66 1.71
N TRP A 79 3.25 -11.50 2.35
CA TRP A 79 3.48 -10.23 1.66
C TRP A 79 4.87 -9.61 1.86
N ALA A 80 5.65 -10.08 2.84
CA ALA A 80 7.00 -9.60 3.08
C ALA A 80 8.05 -10.15 2.10
N GLU A 81 7.76 -11.26 1.42
CA GLU A 81 8.68 -11.84 0.45
C GLU A 81 8.90 -10.89 -0.74
N GLY A 82 10.17 -10.62 -1.07
CA GLY A 82 10.57 -9.81 -2.23
C GLY A 82 10.28 -8.31 -2.13
N ARG A 83 9.82 -7.81 -0.97
CA ARG A 83 9.50 -6.38 -0.77
C ARG A 83 9.71 -5.93 0.67
N ARG A 84 9.77 -4.62 0.89
CA ARG A 84 9.76 -4.06 2.25
C ARG A 84 8.32 -3.94 2.74
N LEU A 85 8.02 -4.59 3.85
CA LEU A 85 6.73 -4.49 4.54
C LEU A 85 6.95 -3.82 5.91
N LEU A 86 6.27 -2.70 6.15
CA LEU A 86 6.39 -1.90 7.36
C LEU A 86 5.07 -1.92 8.12
N ASN A 87 5.06 -2.39 9.37
CA ASN A 87 3.88 -2.29 10.23
C ASN A 87 3.96 -1.00 11.07
N ALA A 88 3.15 -0.02 10.73
CA ALA A 88 3.09 1.29 11.38
C ALA A 88 1.88 1.38 12.32
N TYR A 89 2.13 1.85 13.54
CA TYR A 89 1.11 2.04 14.57
C TYR A 89 1.20 3.44 15.16
N GLY A 90 0.05 4.10 15.28
CA GLY A 90 -0.11 5.37 15.97
C GLY A 90 -1.58 5.77 16.02
N PRO A 91 -2.11 6.23 17.17
CA PRO A 91 -3.38 6.95 17.22
C PRO A 91 -3.21 8.37 16.64
N THR A 92 -4.34 9.01 16.31
CA THR A 92 -4.38 10.41 15.87
C THR A 92 -4.15 11.37 17.04
#